data_AF-A0A432RR19-F1
#
_entry.id   AF-A0A432RR19-F1
#
_cell.length_a   1.000
_cell.length_b   1.000
_cell.length_c   1.000
_cell.angle_alpha   90.00
_cell.angle_beta   90.00
_cell.angle_gamma   90.00
#
_symmetry.space_group_name_H-M   'P 1'
#
loop_
_entity.id
_entity.type
_entity.pdbx_description
1 polymer ?
#
loop_
_entity_poly.entity_id
_entity_poly.type
_entity_poly.pdbx_seq_one_letter_code
_entity_poly.pdbx_strand_id
1 'polypeptide(L)' 'ARVDRVKDLVLKARARCDVTHGYHPETTQAWYDELRSETGEGIMKGLSKTILGGPLG' A
#
# COMPACT_ATOMS: atom_id res chain seq x y z
N ALA A 1 -8.17 -19.57 0.97
CA ALA A 1 -8.96 -18.34 1.17
C ALA A 1 -8.41 -17.45 2.28
N ARG A 2 -8.53 -17.77 3.59
CA ARG A 2 -7.98 -16.90 4.65
C ARG A 2 -6.45 -16.86 4.65
N VAL A 3 -5.80 -18.01 4.47
CA VAL A 3 -4.33 -18.13 4.39
C VAL A 3 -3.74 -17.22 3.32
N ASP A 4 -4.29 -17.28 2.10
CA ASP A 4 -3.82 -16.46 0.97
C ASP A 4 -4.05 -14.98 1.25
N ARG A 5 -5.23 -14.63 1.77
CA ARG A 5 -5.56 -13.25 2.12
C ARG A 5 -4.62 -12.66 3.17
N VAL A 6 -4.34 -13.39 4.25
CA VAL A 6 -3.45 -12.86 5.31
C VAL A 6 -2.00 -12.79 4.84
N LYS A 7 -1.56 -13.73 3.99
CA LYS A 7 -0.25 -13.68 3.34
C LYS A 7 -0.11 -12.38 2.52
N ASP A 8 -1.09 -12.08 1.68
CA ASP A 8 -1.06 -10.86 0.85
C ASP A 8 -1.08 -9.58 1.69
N LEU A 9 -1.83 -9.56 2.80
CA LEU A 9 -1.84 -8.42 3.73
C LEU A 9 -0.47 -8.19 4.37
N VAL A 10 0.19 -9.25 4.84
CA VAL A 10 1.53 -9.14 5.45
C VAL A 10 2.56 -8.68 4.42
N LEU A 11 2.54 -9.24 3.20
CA LEU A 11 3.48 -8.84 2.15
C LEU A 11 3.24 -7.39 1.70
N LYS A 12 1.98 -6.96 1.58
CA LYS A 12 1.65 -5.56 1.27
C LYS A 12 2.11 -4.61 2.38
N ALA A 13 1.91 -4.99 3.65
CA ALA A 13 2.36 -4.20 4.78
C ALA A 13 3.89 -4.07 4.82
N ARG A 14 4.62 -5.17 4.53
CA ARG A 14 6.08 -5.16 4.39
C ARG A 14 6.53 -4.19 3.31
N ALA A 15 6.00 -4.33 2.09
CA ALA A 15 6.39 -3.46 0.98
C ALA A 15 6.10 -1.98 1.28
N ARG A 16 4.98 -1.67 1.94
CA ARG A 16 4.68 -0.30 2.37
C ARG A 16 5.67 0.19 3.44
N CYS A 17 6.03 -0.66 4.40
CA CYS A 17 7.01 -0.35 5.43
C CYS A 17 8.36 0.02 4.81
N ASP A 18 8.83 -0.77 3.83
CA ASP A 18 10.11 -0.55 3.16
C ASP A 18 10.17 0.82 2.47
N VAL A 19 9.08 1.20 1.77
CA VAL A 19 8.95 2.50 1.10
C VAL A 19 8.84 3.64 2.11
N THR A 20 8.05 3.49 3.18
CA THR A 20 7.79 4.58 4.12
C THR A 20 8.97 4.89 5.02
N HIS A 21 9.80 3.90 5.36
CA HIS A 21 10.91 4.04 6.30
C HIS A 21 12.29 4.12 5.63
N GLY A 22 12.36 4.38 4.32
CA GLY A 22 13.63 4.64 3.67
C GLY A 22 14.52 3.42 3.50
N TYR A 23 13.95 2.20 3.43
CA TYR A 23 14.75 1.00 3.15
C TYR A 23 15.51 1.15 1.82
N HIS A 24 14.86 1.80 0.85
CA HIS A 24 15.45 2.32 -0.38
C HIS A 24 15.16 3.82 -0.48
N PRO A 25 16.11 4.71 -0.13
CA PRO A 25 15.88 6.15 -0.07
C PRO A 25 15.32 6.76 -1.35
N GLU A 26 15.76 6.28 -2.52
CA GLU A 26 15.27 6.70 -3.83
C GLU A 26 13.80 6.36 -4.06
N THR A 27 13.35 5.21 -3.57
CA THR A 27 11.95 4.78 -3.68
C THR A 27 11.07 5.61 -2.74
N THR A 28 11.57 5.93 -1.55
CA THR A 28 10.89 6.84 -0.61
C THR A 28 10.79 8.25 -1.18
N GLN A 29 11.85 8.75 -1.82
CA GLN A 29 11.83 10.07 -2.43
C GLN A 29 10.81 10.12 -3.59
N ALA A 30 10.79 9.10 -4.46
CA ALA A 30 9.79 9.00 -5.51
C ALA A 30 8.36 8.97 -4.95
N TRP A 31 8.13 8.24 -3.86
CA TRP A 31 6.83 8.24 -3.17
C TRP A 31 6.45 9.63 -2.63
N TYR A 32 7.40 10.39 -2.08
CA TYR A 32 7.15 11.79 -1.69
C TYR A 32 6.82 12.69 -2.89
N ASP A 33 7.46 12.47 -4.04
CA ASP A 33 7.18 13.23 -5.25
C ASP A 33 5.77 12.93 -5.79
N GLU A 34 5.34 11.66 -5.80
CA GLU A 34 3.96 11.26 -6.09
C GLU A 34 2.96 11.95 -5.16
N LEU A 35 3.20 11.90 -3.84
CA LEU A 35 2.31 12.48 -2.83
C LEU A 35 2.10 13.98 -2.98
N ARG A 36 3.07 14.73 -3.51
CA ARG A 36 2.92 16.18 -3.75
C ARG A 36 1.91 16.50 -4.85
N SER A 37 1.70 15.56 -5.78
CA SER A 37 0.78 15.71 -6.93
C SER A 37 -0.52 14.92 -6.78
N GLU A 38 -0.64 14.12 -5.72
CA GLU A 38 -1.76 13.22 -5.51
C GLU A 38 -3.06 13.99 -5.20
N THR A 39 -4.16 13.59 -5.85
CA THR A 39 -5.49 14.16 -5.65
C THR A 39 -6.28 13.44 -4.56
N GLY A 40 -5.78 12.27 -4.14
CA GLY A 40 -6.40 11.36 -3.18
C GLY A 40 -7.04 10.15 -3.86
N GLU A 41 -7.29 10.20 -5.17
CA GLU A 41 -7.91 9.09 -5.92
C GLU A 41 -7.06 7.81 -5.86
N GLY A 42 -5.73 7.93 -6.01
CA GLY A 42 -4.82 6.78 -5.98
C GLY A 42 -4.81 6.09 -4.61
N ILE A 43 -4.69 6.90 -3.55
CA ILE A 43 -4.72 6.43 -2.17
C ILE A 43 -6.07 5.78 -1.84
N MET A 44 -7.19 6.45 -2.15
CA MET A 44 -8.53 5.94 -1.87
C MET A 44 -8.80 4.62 -2.59
N LYS A 45 -8.42 4.51 -3.87
CA LYS A 45 -8.53 3.26 -4.63
C LYS A 45 -7.70 2.14 -4.00
N GLY A 46 -6.49 2.43 -3.52
CA GLY A 46 -5.63 1.47 -2.82
C GLY A 46 -6.22 0.97 -1.50
N LEU A 47 -6.81 1.88 -0.72
CA LEU A 47 -7.53 1.57 0.52
C LEU A 47 -8.77 0.72 0.23
N SER A 48 -9.64 1.14 -0.69
CA SER A 48 -10.84 0.40 -1.08
C SER A 48 -10.50 -1.00 -1.58
N LYS A 49 -9.47 -1.18 -2.42
CA LYS A 49 -9.01 -2.51 -2.86
C LYS A 49 -8.60 -3.40 -1.67
N THR A 50 -8.00 -2.80 -0.65
CA THR A 50 -7.60 -3.54 0.55
C THR A 50 -8.84 -3.90 1.36
N ILE A 51 -9.75 -2.97 1.64
CA ILE A 51 -10.99 -3.22 2.37
C ILE A 51 -11.83 -4.29 1.67
N LEU A 52 -12.20 -4.04 0.41
CA LEU A 52 -13.09 -4.87 -0.41
C LEU A 52 -12.58 -6.29 -0.70
N GLY A 53 -11.28 -6.53 -0.49
CA GLY A 53 -10.73 -7.88 -0.53
C GLY A 53 -10.94 -8.67 0.78
N GLY A 54 -11.70 -8.12 1.72
CA GLY A 54 -12.10 -8.77 2.96
C GLY A 54 -13.16 -9.84 2.74
N PRO A 55 -13.54 -10.58 3.80
CA PRO A 55 -14.50 -11.68 3.67
C PRO A 55 -15.94 -11.21 3.40
N LEU A 56 -16.22 -9.91 3.45
CA LEU A 56 -17.57 -9.34 3.34
C LEU A 56 -17.72 -8.35 2.17
N GLY A 57 -16.69 -8.18 1.34
CA GLY A 57 -16.51 -6.95 0.56
C GLY A 57 -15.90 -5.90 1.46
#